data_AF-A0A1H9D2D8-F1
#
_entry.id   AF-A0A1H9D2D8-F1
#
_cell.length_a   1.000
_cell.length_b   1.000
_cell.length_c   1.000
_cell.angle_alpha   90.00
_cell.angle_beta   90.00
_cell.angle_gamma   90.00
#
_symmetry.space_group_name_H-M   'P 1'
#
loop_
_entity.id
_entity.type
_entity.pdbx_description
1 polymer ?
#
loop_
_entity_poly.entity_id
_entity_poly.type
_entity_poly.pdbx_seq_one_letter_code
_entity_poly.pdbx_strand_id
1 'polypeptide(L)'
;MIDILIYPGSILSSRFDALADALRLEGFRAVRQPSTDTFGKYAVLYVWTEEDLPNTASFDAATETLAFAKRLVSVRLGAGDLPNALPDHPQVDLSGWRGSIKDERFQCLVSMLRAADRQEMPAPTQSGWKHLIWKACGGLTATAVILFLLSIPFRVLELQNNLCSIGWPQPTLSDFCGEHGLGGKPKKEERIAWESREPGSCEALRSHIDRFPNGALYARAAAALEARRVDINESWIPETSRNIFSQSFAPEGADTMIAAREGALASGRRWAEESCRAHEASDFYRFLSVDLEVEQWDCLSLRSGHYCGFDGYRICHFESLERTELETCGLGP
;
A
#
# COMPACT_ATOMS: atom_id res chain seq x y z
N MET A 1 -29.27 -46.90 32.75
CA MET A 1 -30.47 -46.06 32.59
C MET A 1 -30.26 -44.88 33.51
N ILE A 2 -30.30 -43.66 33.00
CA ILE A 2 -30.01 -42.44 33.77
C ILE A 2 -31.33 -41.81 34.18
N ASP A 3 -31.58 -41.66 35.47
CA ASP A 3 -32.77 -40.98 35.97
C ASP A 3 -32.57 -39.47 35.83
N ILE A 4 -33.52 -38.79 35.17
CA ILE A 4 -33.54 -37.33 35.04
C ILE A 4 -34.85 -36.79 35.59
N LEU A 5 -34.75 -35.69 36.32
CA LEU A 5 -35.92 -34.96 36.81
C LEU A 5 -36.30 -33.93 35.77
N ILE A 6 -37.53 -34.00 35.26
CA ILE A 6 -38.02 -33.01 34.30
C ILE A 6 -39.03 -32.11 35.00
N TYR A 7 -38.75 -30.81 35.01
CA TYR A 7 -39.69 -29.78 35.45
C TYR A 7 -40.45 -29.29 34.23
N PRO A 8 -41.70 -29.74 34.04
CA PRO A 8 -42.53 -29.14 33.01
C PRO A 8 -42.87 -27.71 33.44
N GLY A 9 -42.84 -26.81 32.48
CA GLY A 9 -43.58 -25.56 32.55
C GLY A 9 -45.07 -25.77 32.82
N SER A 10 -45.77 -24.67 33.09
CA SER A 10 -47.16 -24.60 33.54
C SER A 10 -48.18 -25.34 32.65
N ILE A 11 -47.83 -25.69 31.41
CA ILE A 11 -48.71 -26.45 30.48
C ILE A 11 -47.92 -27.53 29.73
N LEU A 12 -48.46 -28.76 29.74
CA LEU A 12 -47.92 -29.92 29.01
C LEU A 12 -48.21 -29.80 27.50
N SER A 13 -47.25 -29.28 26.74
CA SER A 13 -47.32 -29.33 25.27
C SER A 13 -47.05 -30.76 24.75
N SER A 14 -47.67 -31.16 23.64
CA SER A 14 -47.37 -32.44 22.97
C SER A 14 -45.89 -32.60 22.59
N ARG A 15 -45.15 -31.49 22.47
CA ARG A 15 -43.69 -31.49 22.27
C ARG A 15 -42.92 -31.98 23.50
N PHE A 16 -43.45 -31.77 24.70
CA PHE A 16 -42.87 -32.28 25.92
C PHE A 16 -42.91 -33.81 25.96
N ASP A 17 -44.05 -34.40 25.62
CA ASP A 17 -44.19 -35.86 25.54
C ASP A 17 -43.23 -36.45 24.50
N ALA A 18 -43.13 -35.81 23.34
CA ALA A 18 -42.14 -36.19 22.32
C ALA A 18 -40.69 -36.10 22.83
N LEU A 19 -40.34 -35.06 23.60
CA LEU A 19 -39.02 -34.93 24.22
C LEU A 19 -38.76 -36.03 25.24
N ALA A 20 -39.73 -36.32 26.10
CA ALA A 20 -39.61 -37.38 27.10
C ALA A 20 -39.45 -38.76 26.45
N ASP A 21 -40.19 -39.03 25.36
CA ASP A 21 -40.06 -40.28 24.60
C ASP A 21 -38.72 -40.39 23.88
N ALA A 22 -38.24 -39.30 23.26
CA ALA A 22 -36.93 -39.25 22.63
C ALA A 22 -35.80 -39.50 23.64
N LEU A 23 -35.88 -38.89 24.84
CA LEU A 23 -34.92 -39.13 25.92
C LEU A 23 -34.99 -40.58 26.43
N ARG A 24 -36.18 -41.20 26.44
CA ARG A 24 -36.33 -42.62 26.79
C ARG A 24 -35.60 -43.54 25.83
N LEU A 25 -35.64 -43.25 24.53
CA LEU A 25 -34.90 -43.99 23.51
C LEU A 25 -33.37 -43.88 23.70
N GLU A 26 -32.88 -42.78 24.25
CA GLU A 26 -31.46 -42.57 24.59
C GLU A 26 -31.06 -43.15 25.97
N GLY A 27 -31.95 -43.89 26.61
CA GLY A 27 -31.70 -44.59 27.88
C GLY A 27 -31.91 -43.75 29.14
N PHE A 28 -32.57 -42.60 29.03
CA PHE A 28 -32.97 -41.78 30.18
C PHE A 28 -34.35 -42.19 30.70
N ARG A 29 -34.54 -42.11 32.01
CA ARG A 29 -35.85 -42.27 32.64
C ARG A 29 -36.30 -40.92 33.19
N ALA A 30 -37.30 -40.35 32.55
CA ALA A 30 -37.92 -39.10 32.97
C ALA A 30 -38.84 -39.32 34.18
N VAL A 31 -38.54 -38.67 35.30
CA VAL A 31 -39.42 -38.60 36.47
C VAL A 31 -40.11 -37.24 36.45
N ARG A 32 -41.45 -37.23 36.38
CA ARG A 32 -42.26 -36.01 36.49
C ARG A 32 -42.51 -35.73 37.98
N GLN A 33 -42.32 -34.47 38.39
CA GLN A 33 -42.60 -34.00 39.76
C GLN A 33 -41.83 -34.78 40.86
N PRO A 34 -40.50 -34.60 40.95
CA PRO A 34 -39.74 -35.11 42.09
C PRO A 34 -40.25 -34.58 43.43
N SER A 35 -40.21 -35.43 44.47
CA SER A 35 -40.24 -34.94 45.84
C SER A 35 -38.95 -34.16 46.15
N THR A 36 -39.03 -33.15 47.02
CA THR A 36 -37.90 -32.31 47.45
C THR A 36 -36.68 -33.11 47.90
N ASP A 37 -36.85 -34.33 48.44
CA ASP A 37 -35.78 -35.22 48.88
C ASP A 37 -34.94 -35.86 47.75
N THR A 38 -35.36 -35.71 46.50
CA THR A 38 -34.63 -36.24 45.32
C THR A 38 -33.77 -35.19 44.61
N PHE A 39 -33.92 -33.92 44.98
CA PHE A 39 -33.08 -32.83 44.50
C PHE A 39 -31.64 -33.06 45.02
N GLY A 40 -30.69 -33.23 44.10
CA GLY A 40 -29.30 -33.53 44.44
C GLY A 40 -28.88 -35.00 44.28
N LYS A 41 -29.74 -35.89 43.75
CA LYS A 41 -29.33 -37.23 43.32
C LYS A 41 -29.27 -37.43 41.81
N TYR A 42 -30.02 -36.62 41.05
CA TYR A 42 -30.16 -36.77 39.60
C TYR A 42 -29.81 -35.48 38.83
N ALA A 43 -29.55 -35.61 37.53
CA ALA A 43 -29.52 -34.45 36.64
C ALA A 43 -30.93 -33.89 36.47
N VAL A 44 -31.03 -32.56 36.38
CA VAL A 44 -32.31 -31.85 36.32
C VAL A 44 -32.42 -31.15 34.98
N LEU A 45 -33.48 -31.47 34.25
CA LEU A 45 -33.86 -30.86 32.99
C LEU A 45 -34.99 -29.87 33.22
N TYR A 46 -34.69 -28.58 33.06
CA TYR A 46 -35.69 -27.53 33.11
C TYR A 46 -36.16 -27.21 31.69
N VAL A 47 -37.46 -27.28 31.44
CA VAL A 47 -38.02 -27.08 30.10
C VAL A 47 -38.77 -25.76 30.04
N TRP A 48 -38.27 -24.84 29.22
CA TRP A 48 -38.85 -23.53 28.96
C TRP A 48 -39.80 -23.58 27.77
N THR A 49 -41.05 -23.16 27.99
CA THR A 49 -42.04 -22.94 26.93
C THR A 49 -42.40 -21.46 26.81
N GLU A 50 -43.00 -21.06 25.69
CA GLU A 50 -43.38 -19.67 25.40
C GLU A 50 -44.34 -19.09 26.47
N GLU A 51 -45.15 -19.95 27.09
CA GLU A 51 -46.13 -19.58 28.11
C GLU A 51 -45.52 -19.36 29.51
N ASP A 52 -44.33 -19.91 29.77
CA ASP A 52 -43.65 -19.77 31.07
C ASP A 52 -42.81 -18.50 31.18
N LEU A 53 -42.35 -17.96 30.04
CA LEU A 53 -41.44 -16.82 29.96
C LEU A 53 -41.96 -15.52 30.62
N PRO A 54 -43.26 -15.16 30.57
CA PRO A 54 -43.74 -13.92 31.17
C PRO A 54 -44.03 -13.99 32.70
N ASN A 55 -44.11 -15.18 33.31
CA ASN A 55 -44.59 -15.35 34.70
C ASN A 55 -43.51 -15.81 35.71
N THR A 56 -42.29 -16.11 35.28
CA THR A 56 -41.22 -16.57 36.19
C THR A 56 -40.42 -15.38 36.74
N ALA A 57 -40.86 -14.82 37.86
CA ALA A 57 -40.20 -13.66 38.49
C ALA A 57 -38.96 -14.01 39.34
N SER A 58 -38.75 -15.28 39.71
CA SER A 58 -37.55 -15.71 40.45
C SER A 58 -37.43 -17.23 40.46
N PHE A 59 -36.20 -17.75 40.33
CA PHE A 59 -35.91 -19.15 40.68
C PHE A 59 -36.14 -19.37 42.17
N ASP A 60 -36.61 -20.55 42.55
CA ASP A 60 -36.56 -20.95 43.95
C ASP A 60 -35.10 -21.28 44.35
N ALA A 61 -34.81 -21.21 45.65
CA ALA A 61 -33.47 -21.48 46.19
C ALA A 61 -32.97 -22.90 45.84
N ALA A 62 -33.89 -23.84 45.59
CA ALA A 62 -33.57 -25.20 45.18
C ALA A 62 -32.99 -25.25 43.75
N THR A 63 -33.55 -24.49 42.81
CA THR A 63 -33.08 -24.43 41.42
C THR A 63 -31.72 -23.72 41.31
N GLU A 64 -31.51 -22.65 42.09
CA GLU A 64 -30.20 -22.00 42.18
C GLU A 64 -29.12 -22.97 42.70
N THR A 65 -29.43 -23.74 43.74
CA THR A 65 -28.52 -24.75 44.30
C THR A 65 -28.14 -25.81 43.25
N LEU A 66 -29.09 -26.24 42.42
CA LEU A 66 -28.85 -27.19 41.33
C LEU A 66 -28.00 -26.61 40.19
N ALA A 67 -28.19 -25.33 39.87
CA ALA A 67 -27.36 -24.61 38.91
C ALA A 67 -25.90 -24.53 39.41
N PHE A 68 -25.70 -24.13 40.67
CA PHE A 68 -24.37 -24.11 41.30
C PHE A 68 -23.72 -25.49 41.35
N ALA A 69 -24.51 -26.55 41.56
CA ALA A 69 -24.02 -27.92 41.54
C ALA A 69 -23.67 -28.45 40.13
N LYS A 70 -23.89 -27.66 39.06
CA LYS A 70 -23.71 -28.06 37.64
C LYS A 70 -24.59 -29.23 37.20
N ARG A 71 -25.77 -29.37 37.81
CA ARG A 71 -26.71 -30.47 37.54
C ARG A 71 -27.95 -30.03 36.80
N LEU A 72 -28.14 -28.71 36.67
CA LEU A 72 -29.24 -28.10 35.95
C LEU A 72 -28.87 -27.92 34.48
N VAL A 73 -29.67 -28.47 33.58
CA VAL A 73 -29.64 -28.18 32.14
C VAL A 73 -30.98 -27.58 31.76
N SER A 74 -30.94 -26.39 31.17
CA SER A 74 -32.14 -25.73 30.67
C SER A 74 -32.32 -25.97 29.19
N VAL A 75 -33.57 -26.22 28.76
CA VAL A 75 -33.94 -26.45 27.38
C VAL A 75 -35.06 -25.52 26.97
N ARG A 76 -34.93 -24.88 25.81
CA ARG A 76 -35.99 -24.08 25.20
C ARG A 76 -36.76 -24.88 24.16
N LEU A 77 -38.08 -25.03 24.31
CA LEU A 77 -38.98 -25.75 23.39
C LEU A 77 -39.94 -24.84 22.59
N GLY A 78 -39.58 -23.57 22.37
CA GLY A 78 -40.44 -22.61 21.65
C GLY A 78 -39.67 -21.38 21.15
N ALA A 79 -40.39 -20.50 20.45
CA ALA A 79 -39.90 -19.16 20.16
C ALA A 79 -40.09 -18.29 21.40
N GLY A 80 -39.08 -17.50 21.76
CA GLY A 80 -39.10 -16.67 22.96
C GLY A 80 -37.73 -16.58 23.60
N ASP A 81 -37.37 -15.39 24.05
CA ASP A 81 -36.09 -15.16 24.72
C ASP A 81 -36.14 -15.69 26.14
N LEU A 82 -35.06 -16.34 26.56
CA LEU A 82 -34.93 -16.84 27.92
C LEU A 82 -34.82 -15.66 28.91
N PRO A 83 -35.31 -15.79 30.16
CA PRO A 83 -35.26 -14.71 31.12
C PRO A 83 -33.81 -14.30 31.43
N ASN A 84 -33.53 -13.00 31.48
CA ASN A 84 -32.19 -12.46 31.75
C ASN A 84 -31.64 -12.85 33.14
N ALA A 85 -32.50 -13.28 34.07
CA ALA A 85 -32.17 -13.63 35.45
C ALA A 85 -31.76 -15.11 35.64
N LEU A 86 -31.41 -15.83 34.57
CA LEU A 86 -30.94 -17.21 34.68
C LEU A 86 -29.55 -17.28 35.33
N PRO A 87 -29.32 -18.17 36.31
CA PRO A 87 -27.97 -18.43 36.80
C PRO A 87 -27.06 -18.95 35.67
N ASP A 88 -25.74 -18.83 35.80
CA ASP A 88 -24.80 -19.35 34.79
C ASP A 88 -24.83 -20.89 34.77
N HIS A 89 -25.61 -21.46 33.85
CA HIS A 89 -25.75 -22.90 33.67
C HIS A 89 -25.98 -23.25 32.18
N PRO A 90 -25.75 -24.51 31.77
CA PRO A 90 -25.91 -24.94 30.39
C PRO A 90 -27.35 -24.77 29.88
N GLN A 91 -27.47 -24.15 28.71
CA GLN A 91 -28.74 -23.92 28.02
C GLN A 91 -28.68 -24.50 26.60
N VAL A 92 -29.72 -25.23 26.19
CA VAL A 92 -29.84 -25.80 24.85
C VAL A 92 -31.12 -25.29 24.18
N ASP A 93 -30.96 -24.72 22.99
CA ASP A 93 -32.09 -24.29 22.19
C ASP A 93 -32.64 -25.45 21.33
N LEU A 94 -33.82 -25.94 21.67
CA LEU A 94 -34.58 -26.94 20.91
C LEU A 94 -35.81 -26.33 20.21
N SER A 95 -35.88 -25.01 20.05
CA SER A 95 -36.99 -24.33 19.36
C SER A 95 -37.32 -24.96 18.01
N GLY A 96 -36.31 -25.25 17.19
CA GLY A 96 -36.45 -25.88 15.86
C GLY A 96 -36.47 -27.42 15.84
N TRP A 97 -36.40 -28.09 16.99
CA TRP A 97 -36.36 -29.56 17.06
C TRP A 97 -37.73 -30.19 16.73
N ARG A 98 -37.75 -31.15 15.79
CA ARG A 98 -38.98 -31.79 15.27
C ARG A 98 -39.16 -33.26 15.70
N GLY A 99 -38.60 -33.66 16.84
CA GLY A 99 -38.75 -35.03 17.36
C GLY A 99 -37.67 -36.03 16.93
N SER A 100 -36.72 -35.65 16.07
CA SER A 100 -35.66 -36.55 15.62
C SER A 100 -34.56 -36.71 16.67
N ILE A 101 -34.25 -37.96 17.03
CA ILE A 101 -33.11 -38.28 17.91
C ILE A 101 -31.75 -38.00 17.25
N LYS A 102 -31.69 -37.93 15.91
CA LYS A 102 -30.45 -37.65 15.18
C LYS A 102 -30.15 -36.16 15.02
N ASP A 103 -31.04 -35.29 15.52
CA ASP A 103 -30.85 -33.83 15.47
C ASP A 103 -29.64 -33.42 16.32
N GLU A 104 -28.75 -32.60 15.77
CA GLU A 104 -27.51 -32.16 16.44
C GLU A 104 -27.80 -31.45 17.76
N ARG A 105 -28.89 -30.68 17.85
CA ARG A 105 -29.27 -29.95 19.07
C ARG A 105 -29.76 -30.92 20.14
N PHE A 106 -30.48 -31.96 19.74
CA PHE A 106 -30.92 -33.02 20.65
C PHE A 106 -29.73 -33.86 21.13
N GLN A 107 -28.78 -34.20 20.26
CA GLN A 107 -27.54 -34.89 20.65
C GLN A 107 -26.69 -34.04 21.59
N CYS A 108 -26.65 -32.71 21.39
CA CYS A 108 -26.04 -31.76 22.32
C CYS A 108 -26.70 -31.84 23.71
N LEU A 109 -28.04 -31.77 23.77
CA LEU A 109 -28.77 -31.97 25.03
C LEU A 109 -28.42 -33.28 25.73
N VAL A 110 -28.41 -34.40 24.99
CA VAL A 110 -28.08 -35.73 25.54
C VAL A 110 -26.67 -35.74 26.14
N SER A 111 -25.69 -35.15 25.45
CA SER A 111 -24.32 -35.05 25.95
C SER A 111 -24.22 -34.21 27.23
N MET A 112 -24.97 -33.11 27.30
CA MET A 112 -25.02 -32.24 28.48
C MET A 112 -25.67 -32.94 29.67
N LEU A 113 -26.76 -33.68 29.45
CA LEU A 113 -27.41 -34.45 30.51
C LEU A 113 -26.51 -35.57 31.04
N ARG A 114 -25.75 -36.26 30.17
CA ARG A 114 -24.76 -37.27 30.59
C ARG A 114 -23.60 -36.63 31.37
N ALA A 115 -23.16 -35.43 31.00
CA ALA A 115 -22.14 -34.70 31.75
C ALA A 115 -22.66 -34.24 33.12
N ALA A 116 -23.88 -33.69 33.17
CA ALA A 116 -24.56 -33.26 34.40
C ALA A 116 -24.78 -34.43 35.38
N ASP A 117 -25.09 -35.63 34.87
CA ASP A 117 -25.21 -36.84 35.68
C ASP A 117 -23.87 -37.24 36.32
N ARG A 118 -22.77 -37.09 35.57
CA ARG A 118 -21.40 -37.33 36.04
C ARG A 118 -20.78 -36.19 36.85
N GLN A 119 -21.50 -35.07 37.02
CA GLN A 119 -20.99 -33.83 37.63
C GLN A 119 -19.75 -33.26 36.92
N GLU A 120 -19.63 -33.53 35.62
CA GLU A 120 -18.56 -32.99 34.77
C GLU A 120 -19.00 -31.66 34.16
N MET A 121 -18.06 -30.74 33.97
CA MET A 121 -18.36 -29.48 33.29
C MET A 121 -18.63 -29.79 31.82
N PRO A 122 -19.84 -29.53 31.30
CA PRO A 122 -20.15 -29.86 29.92
C PRO A 122 -19.27 -29.03 28.98
N ALA A 123 -18.85 -29.65 27.88
CA ALA A 123 -18.13 -28.94 26.84
C ALA A 123 -18.95 -27.73 26.36
N PRO A 124 -18.33 -26.56 26.12
CA PRO A 124 -19.04 -25.37 25.71
C PRO A 124 -19.92 -25.64 24.47
N THR A 125 -21.13 -25.06 24.49
CA THR A 125 -22.15 -25.22 23.45
C THR A 125 -21.57 -25.07 22.05
N GLN A 126 -21.63 -26.15 21.28
CA GLN A 126 -21.16 -26.22 19.91
C GLN A 126 -22.18 -25.54 18.99
N SER A 127 -22.08 -24.23 18.81
CA SER A 127 -22.81 -23.54 17.74
C SER A 127 -21.83 -22.75 16.85
N GLY A 128 -21.94 -22.97 15.53
CA GLY A 128 -21.46 -22.08 14.47
C GLY A 128 -19.94 -21.97 14.27
N TRP A 129 -19.48 -22.40 13.09
CA TRP A 129 -18.18 -22.10 12.46
C TRP A 129 -16.88 -22.55 13.15
N LYS A 130 -16.82 -22.59 14.49
CA LYS A 130 -15.60 -22.93 15.24
C LYS A 130 -15.14 -24.37 15.00
N HIS A 131 -16.04 -25.29 14.62
CA HIS A 131 -15.70 -26.69 14.35
C HIS A 131 -14.93 -26.90 13.05
N LEU A 132 -15.09 -25.99 12.07
CA LEU A 132 -14.36 -26.02 10.80
C LEU A 132 -12.91 -25.54 11.01
N ILE A 133 -12.72 -24.53 11.86
CA ILE A 133 -11.39 -24.06 12.29
C ILE A 133 -10.71 -25.11 13.18
N TRP A 134 -11.44 -25.77 14.06
CA TRP A 134 -10.87 -26.77 14.98
C TRP A 134 -10.43 -28.06 14.26
N LYS A 135 -11.14 -28.51 13.21
CA LYS A 135 -10.68 -29.63 12.36
C LYS A 135 -9.48 -29.26 11.49
N ALA A 136 -9.32 -27.99 11.10
CA ALA A 136 -8.13 -27.53 10.39
C ALA A 136 -6.91 -27.40 11.31
N CYS A 137 -7.10 -27.03 12.57
CA CYS A 137 -6.00 -26.83 13.52
C CYS A 137 -5.60 -28.09 14.32
N GLY A 138 -6.48 -29.07 14.47
CA GLY A 138 -6.25 -30.25 15.34
C GLY A 138 -5.19 -31.25 14.86
N GLY A 139 -4.73 -31.18 13.61
CA GLY A 139 -3.69 -32.06 13.06
C GLY A 139 -2.28 -31.46 13.01
N LEU A 140 -2.09 -30.19 13.41
CA LEU A 140 -0.86 -29.42 13.14
C LEU A 140 -0.28 -28.73 14.40
N THR A 141 -0.59 -29.19 15.62
CA THR A 141 -0.33 -28.40 16.84
C THR A 141 1.08 -28.46 17.41
N ALA A 142 1.97 -29.37 16.99
CA ALA A 142 3.34 -29.39 17.50
C ALA A 142 4.31 -28.53 16.65
N THR A 143 4.23 -28.61 15.33
CA THR A 143 5.11 -27.86 14.41
C THR A 143 4.64 -26.42 14.18
N ALA A 144 3.33 -26.15 14.22
CA ALA A 144 2.81 -24.79 13.97
C ALA A 144 3.07 -23.84 15.14
N VAL A 145 3.12 -24.31 16.40
CA VAL A 145 3.38 -23.43 17.57
C VAL A 145 4.83 -22.94 17.59
N ILE A 146 5.78 -23.79 17.18
CA ILE A 146 7.20 -23.39 17.03
C ILE A 146 7.35 -22.38 15.88
N LEU A 147 6.65 -22.59 14.75
CA LEU A 147 6.64 -21.63 13.65
C LEU A 147 5.91 -20.32 13.99
N PHE A 148 4.84 -20.37 14.79
CA PHE A 148 4.10 -19.17 15.21
C PHE A 148 4.94 -18.32 16.18
N LEU A 149 5.62 -18.93 17.14
CA LEU A 149 6.54 -18.24 18.05
C LEU A 149 7.77 -17.68 17.31
N LEU A 150 8.23 -18.33 16.25
CA LEU A 150 9.28 -17.79 15.35
C LEU A 150 8.75 -16.69 14.39
N SER A 151 7.44 -16.57 14.20
CA SER A 151 6.83 -15.58 13.28
C SER A 151 6.35 -14.28 13.93
N ILE A 152 6.26 -14.22 15.27
CA ILE A 152 5.86 -13.01 16.00
C ILE A 152 6.83 -11.81 15.85
N PRO A 153 8.18 -11.94 15.70
CA PRO A 153 9.02 -10.75 15.56
C PRO A 153 8.73 -9.95 14.28
N PHE A 154 8.16 -10.57 13.25
CA PHE A 154 7.88 -9.89 11.98
C PHE A 154 6.57 -9.07 11.98
N ARG A 155 5.57 -9.42 12.80
CA ARG A 155 4.29 -8.67 12.84
C ARG A 155 4.28 -7.48 13.81
N VAL A 156 5.20 -7.41 14.76
CA VAL A 156 5.33 -6.24 15.66
C VAL A 156 5.87 -5.02 14.89
N LEU A 157 6.75 -5.23 13.91
CA LEU A 157 7.28 -4.16 13.05
C LEU A 157 6.18 -3.51 12.20
N GLU A 158 5.21 -4.29 11.72
CA GLU A 158 4.08 -3.79 10.93
C GLU A 158 3.10 -2.95 11.77
N LEU A 159 2.86 -3.35 13.03
CA LEU A 159 2.00 -2.59 13.94
C LEU A 159 2.65 -1.26 14.37
N GLN A 160 3.98 -1.24 14.56
CA GLN A 160 4.73 -0.02 14.86
C GLN A 160 4.69 0.98 13.69
N ASN A 161 4.80 0.50 12.45
CA ASN A 161 4.65 1.35 11.26
C ASN A 161 3.28 2.03 11.19
N ASN A 162 2.22 1.29 11.51
CA ASN A 162 0.85 1.83 11.49
C ASN A 162 0.65 2.89 12.59
N LEU A 163 1.14 2.67 13.81
CA LEU A 163 1.01 3.63 14.92
C LEU A 163 1.70 4.97 14.63
N CYS A 164 2.89 4.96 14.03
CA CYS A 164 3.60 6.18 13.63
C CYS A 164 3.02 6.85 12.37
N SER A 165 2.00 6.26 11.73
CA SER A 165 1.32 6.83 10.56
C SER A 165 -0.09 7.35 10.84
N ILE A 166 -0.61 7.19 12.06
CA ILE A 166 -1.93 7.72 12.45
C ILE A 166 -1.90 9.25 12.30
N GLY A 167 -2.79 9.78 11.47
CA GLY A 167 -2.78 11.16 10.97
C GLY A 167 -3.02 12.27 12.01
N TRP A 168 -3.12 11.93 13.29
CA TRP A 168 -3.38 12.90 14.35
C TRP A 168 -2.53 12.56 15.60
N PRO A 169 -1.58 13.41 16.04
CA PRO A 169 -1.14 14.71 15.51
C PRO A 169 0.17 14.60 14.71
N GLN A 170 0.11 14.63 13.38
CA GLN A 170 1.30 14.87 12.54
C GLN A 170 1.52 16.38 12.39
N PRO A 171 2.77 16.90 12.40
CA PRO A 171 4.03 16.18 12.20
C PRO A 171 4.77 15.73 13.47
N THR A 172 4.35 16.14 14.67
CA THR A 172 5.12 15.92 15.91
C THR A 172 5.30 14.43 16.26
N LEU A 173 4.28 13.60 16.04
CA LEU A 173 4.40 12.15 16.26
C LEU A 173 5.39 11.49 15.29
N SER A 174 5.44 11.97 14.03
CA SER A 174 6.40 11.47 13.04
C SER A 174 7.83 11.87 13.40
N ASP A 175 8.03 13.11 13.85
CA ASP A 175 9.34 13.60 14.29
C ASP A 175 9.85 12.80 15.50
N PHE A 176 8.96 12.49 16.48
CA PHE A 176 9.29 11.64 17.64
C PHE A 176 9.67 10.21 17.24
N CYS A 177 8.88 9.58 16.34
CA CYS A 177 9.21 8.25 15.83
C CYS A 177 10.55 8.24 15.07
N GLY A 178 10.82 9.28 14.26
CA GLY A 178 12.07 9.42 13.53
C GLY A 178 13.30 9.60 14.43
N GLU A 179 13.16 10.35 15.55
CA GLU A 179 14.21 10.51 16.54
C GLU A 179 14.59 9.17 17.22
N HIS A 180 13.62 8.30 17.44
CA HIS A 180 13.80 6.97 18.03
C HIS A 180 14.07 5.86 16.99
N GLY A 181 14.20 6.19 15.70
CA GLY A 181 14.41 5.22 14.62
C GLY A 181 13.24 4.25 14.41
N LEU A 182 12.04 4.61 14.86
CA LEU A 182 10.85 3.77 14.78
C LEU A 182 10.13 3.97 13.44
N GLY A 183 9.88 2.86 12.76
CA GLY A 183 9.00 2.79 11.61
C GLY A 183 9.45 3.53 10.35
N GLY A 184 10.77 3.71 10.18
CA GLY A 184 11.35 4.34 8.98
C GLY A 184 10.84 5.76 8.74
N LYS A 185 10.53 6.51 9.80
CA LYS A 185 10.13 7.91 9.69
C LYS A 185 11.36 8.82 9.64
N PRO A 186 11.34 9.90 8.84
CA PRO A 186 12.43 10.85 8.80
C PRO A 186 12.57 11.59 10.13
N LYS A 187 13.80 11.95 10.48
CA LYS A 187 14.04 12.91 11.58
C LYS A 187 13.48 14.28 11.19
N LYS A 188 13.16 15.11 12.18
CA LYS A 188 12.66 16.48 11.97
C LYS A 188 13.53 17.28 10.98
N GLU A 189 14.84 17.18 11.12
CA GLU A 189 15.82 17.87 10.27
C GLU A 189 15.76 17.40 8.81
N GLU A 190 15.67 16.08 8.60
CA GLU A 190 15.55 15.47 7.27
C GLU A 190 14.21 15.83 6.62
N ARG A 191 13.12 15.81 7.38
CA ARG A 191 11.79 16.19 6.91
C ARG A 191 11.76 17.66 6.45
N ILE A 192 12.26 18.57 7.27
CA ILE A 192 12.32 20.00 6.92
C ILE A 192 13.17 20.20 5.66
N ALA A 193 14.34 19.55 5.59
CA ALA A 193 15.21 19.63 4.41
C ALA A 193 14.55 19.06 3.16
N TRP A 194 13.75 18.00 3.30
CA TRP A 194 12.98 17.41 2.20
C TRP A 194 11.84 18.30 1.73
N GLU A 195 11.13 18.95 2.65
CA GLU A 195 10.04 19.89 2.35
C GLU A 195 10.55 21.20 1.74
N SER A 196 11.74 21.66 2.15
CA SER A 196 12.34 22.90 1.65
C SER A 196 13.08 22.76 0.32
N ARG A 197 13.22 21.54 -0.21
CA ARG A 197 13.93 21.31 -1.47
C ARG A 197 13.16 21.94 -2.63
N GLU A 198 13.89 22.39 -3.64
CA GLU A 198 13.28 22.80 -4.89
C GLU A 198 12.62 21.59 -5.59
N PRO A 199 11.30 21.59 -5.82
CA PRO A 199 10.64 20.52 -6.55
C PRO A 199 11.17 20.42 -7.98
N GLY A 200 11.40 19.22 -8.51
CA GLY A 200 11.93 19.05 -9.86
C GLY A 200 13.45 19.09 -9.98
N SER A 201 14.17 19.60 -8.96
CA SER A 201 15.62 19.79 -9.05
C SER A 201 16.40 18.50 -8.73
N CYS A 202 17.12 17.97 -9.73
CA CYS A 202 18.04 16.85 -9.55
C CYS A 202 19.15 17.19 -8.56
N GLU A 203 19.65 18.43 -8.59
CA GLU A 203 20.71 18.88 -7.69
C GLU A 203 20.25 18.94 -6.24
N ALA A 204 19.02 19.39 -5.99
CA ALA A 204 18.45 19.37 -4.65
C ALA A 204 18.30 17.95 -4.09
N LEU A 205 18.00 16.95 -4.95
CA LEU A 205 17.94 15.54 -4.55
C LEU A 205 19.33 14.96 -4.27
N ARG A 206 20.35 15.28 -5.08
CA ARG A 206 21.74 14.86 -4.82
C ARG A 206 22.22 15.41 -3.49
N SER A 207 22.01 16.72 -3.27
CA SER A 207 22.34 17.38 -2.00
C SER A 207 21.61 16.76 -0.80
N HIS A 208 20.35 16.36 -0.97
CA HIS A 208 19.60 15.66 0.08
C HIS A 208 20.22 14.29 0.41
N ILE A 209 20.56 13.50 -0.61
CA ILE A 209 21.22 12.20 -0.44
C ILE A 209 22.56 12.34 0.26
N ASP A 210 23.38 13.32 -0.15
CA ASP A 210 24.69 13.56 0.43
C ASP A 210 24.60 13.98 1.90
N ARG A 211 23.58 14.79 2.23
CA ARG A 211 23.33 15.26 3.60
C ARG A 211 22.72 14.18 4.49
N PHE A 212 21.91 13.28 3.94
CA PHE A 212 21.21 12.23 4.67
C PHE A 212 21.45 10.84 4.03
N PRO A 213 22.69 10.33 4.01
CA PRO A 213 23.04 9.09 3.29
C PRO A 213 22.39 7.84 3.89
N ASN A 214 21.99 7.91 5.17
CA ASN A 214 21.25 6.86 5.88
C ASN A 214 19.85 7.37 6.31
N GLY A 215 19.34 8.40 5.65
CA GLY A 215 18.05 9.02 5.94
C GLY A 215 16.87 8.11 5.58
N ALA A 216 15.74 8.31 6.24
CA ALA A 216 14.52 7.57 5.92
C ALA A 216 14.00 7.83 4.50
N LEU A 217 14.31 9.01 3.95
CA LEU A 217 13.91 9.45 2.62
C LEU A 217 14.97 9.16 1.55
N TYR A 218 16.11 8.55 1.91
CA TYR A 218 17.19 8.22 0.97
C TYR A 218 16.68 7.41 -0.22
N ALA A 219 15.98 6.29 0.03
CA ALA A 219 15.50 5.41 -1.05
C ALA A 219 14.51 6.15 -1.97
N ARG A 220 13.71 7.06 -1.41
CA ARG A 220 12.78 7.89 -2.18
C ARG A 220 13.51 8.93 -3.03
N ALA A 221 14.55 9.55 -2.50
CA ALA A 221 15.40 10.50 -3.21
C ALA A 221 16.14 9.82 -4.36
N ALA A 222 16.73 8.65 -4.09
CA ALA A 222 17.45 7.84 -5.07
C ALA A 222 16.54 7.40 -6.22
N ALA A 223 15.33 6.90 -5.91
CA ALA A 223 14.34 6.54 -6.93
C ALA A 223 13.91 7.75 -7.79
N ALA A 224 13.77 8.94 -7.19
CA ALA A 224 13.43 10.16 -7.93
C ALA A 224 14.58 10.63 -8.83
N LEU A 225 15.84 10.41 -8.43
CA LEU A 225 17.03 10.68 -9.24
C LEU A 225 17.22 9.65 -10.36
N GLU A 226 16.91 8.39 -10.12
CA GLU A 226 16.93 7.34 -11.14
C GLU A 226 15.85 7.57 -12.20
N ALA A 227 14.70 8.11 -11.79
CA ALA A 227 13.62 8.54 -12.68
C ALA A 227 13.87 9.88 -13.40
N ARG A 228 15.12 10.38 -13.44
CA ARG A 228 15.46 11.66 -14.08
C ARG A 228 15.06 11.68 -15.56
N ARG A 229 14.66 12.86 -16.00
CA ARG A 229 14.43 13.18 -17.42
C ARG A 229 15.42 14.25 -17.82
N VAL A 230 16.06 14.07 -18.97
CA VAL A 230 16.95 15.06 -19.56
C VAL A 230 16.21 15.66 -20.73
N ASP A 231 15.78 16.91 -20.57
CA ASP A 231 15.18 17.69 -21.64
C ASP A 231 16.31 18.44 -22.35
N ILE A 232 16.54 18.09 -23.61
CA ILE A 232 17.56 18.73 -24.44
C ILE A 232 16.87 19.88 -25.18
N ASN A 233 17.26 21.12 -24.87
CA ASN A 233 16.82 22.28 -25.62
C ASN A 233 17.95 22.71 -26.58
N GLU A 234 17.60 22.85 -27.85
CA GLU A 234 18.51 23.21 -28.91
C GLU A 234 18.09 24.55 -29.51
N SER A 235 19.01 25.50 -29.53
CA SER A 235 18.80 26.82 -30.13
C SER A 235 19.97 27.20 -31.01
N TRP A 236 19.67 27.81 -32.15
CA TRP A 236 20.67 28.36 -33.06
C TRP A 236 20.92 29.82 -32.69
N ILE A 237 22.17 30.15 -32.35
CA ILE A 237 22.59 31.50 -31.96
C ILE A 237 23.46 32.11 -33.05
N PRO A 238 23.14 33.32 -33.55
CA PRO A 238 23.96 33.98 -34.55
C PRO A 238 25.32 34.36 -33.96
N GLU A 239 26.39 34.04 -34.69
CA GLU A 239 27.77 34.30 -34.35
C GLU A 239 28.53 34.85 -35.57
N THR A 240 29.57 35.65 -35.31
CA THR A 240 30.40 36.25 -36.36
C THR A 240 31.87 35.99 -36.08
N SER A 241 32.63 35.65 -37.12
CA SER A 241 34.08 35.44 -37.03
C SER A 241 34.79 36.32 -38.06
N ARG A 242 35.61 37.25 -37.57
CA ARG A 242 36.42 38.16 -38.38
C ARG A 242 37.86 37.64 -38.45
N ASN A 243 38.31 37.25 -39.65
CA ASN A 243 39.64 36.69 -39.88
C ASN A 243 40.37 37.45 -40.98
N ILE A 244 41.69 37.54 -40.88
CA ILE A 244 42.54 38.12 -41.93
C ILE A 244 42.34 37.34 -43.24
N PHE A 245 42.22 38.07 -44.34
CA PHE A 245 41.97 37.51 -45.66
C PHE A 245 42.69 38.31 -46.73
N SER A 246 43.36 37.60 -47.64
CA SER A 246 44.08 38.18 -48.77
C SER A 246 43.64 37.52 -50.07
N GLN A 247 43.32 38.34 -51.07
CA GLN A 247 42.97 37.89 -52.40
C GLN A 247 44.09 38.26 -53.38
N SER A 248 44.70 37.25 -53.99
CA SER A 248 45.71 37.43 -55.04
C SER A 248 45.10 37.95 -56.35
N PHE A 249 45.96 38.44 -57.24
CA PHE A 249 45.57 38.86 -58.58
C PHE A 249 44.83 37.77 -59.35
N ALA A 250 43.81 38.17 -60.12
CA ALA A 250 43.19 37.28 -61.10
C ALA A 250 44.21 36.89 -62.20
N PRO A 251 44.09 35.69 -62.80
CA PRO A 251 44.99 35.27 -63.87
C PRO A 251 44.83 36.08 -65.17
N GLU A 252 43.65 36.68 -65.37
CA GLU A 252 43.32 37.49 -66.54
C GLU A 252 43.18 38.96 -66.14
N GLY A 253 43.76 39.85 -66.95
CA GLY A 253 43.67 41.30 -66.75
C GLY A 253 42.35 41.85 -67.25
N ALA A 254 41.76 42.81 -66.52
CA ALA A 254 40.55 43.50 -66.93
C ALA A 254 40.85 44.77 -67.75
N ASP A 255 39.87 45.21 -68.54
CA ASP A 255 40.00 46.41 -69.39
C ASP A 255 40.13 47.71 -68.59
N THR A 256 39.63 47.73 -67.34
CA THR A 256 39.72 48.89 -66.45
C THR A 256 40.09 48.47 -65.04
N MET A 257 40.68 49.40 -64.28
CA MET A 257 40.99 49.16 -62.86
C MET A 257 39.74 48.91 -62.01
N ILE A 258 38.60 49.54 -62.34
CA ILE A 258 37.34 49.32 -61.64
C ILE A 258 36.88 47.87 -61.86
N ALA A 259 36.87 47.42 -63.12
CA ALA A 259 36.53 46.04 -63.47
C ALA A 259 37.49 45.03 -62.81
N ALA A 260 38.79 45.35 -62.71
CA ALA A 260 39.75 44.52 -62.00
C ALA A 260 39.43 44.39 -60.50
N ARG A 261 39.02 45.48 -59.84
CA ARG A 261 38.63 45.46 -58.42
C ARG A 261 37.34 44.68 -58.20
N GLU A 262 36.33 44.87 -59.05
CA GLU A 262 35.08 44.11 -59.00
C GLU A 262 35.33 42.61 -59.20
N GLY A 263 36.18 42.25 -60.16
CA GLY A 263 36.59 40.86 -60.40
C GLY A 263 37.34 40.24 -59.22
N ALA A 264 38.24 41.01 -58.58
CA ALA A 264 38.94 40.60 -57.37
C ALA A 264 37.96 40.39 -56.19
N LEU A 265 37.01 41.31 -55.98
CA LEU A 265 35.97 41.16 -54.95
C LEU A 265 35.06 39.95 -55.20
N ALA A 266 34.63 39.74 -56.43
CA ALA A 266 33.79 38.59 -56.79
C ALA A 266 34.53 37.26 -56.58
N SER A 267 35.81 37.20 -56.93
CA SER A 267 36.63 36.00 -56.73
C SER A 267 36.98 35.77 -55.26
N GLY A 268 37.33 36.85 -54.54
CA GLY A 268 37.56 36.82 -53.11
C GLY A 268 36.33 36.41 -52.32
N ARG A 269 35.13 36.85 -52.73
CA ARG A 269 33.88 36.44 -52.09
C ARG A 269 33.67 34.94 -52.21
N ARG A 270 33.85 34.35 -53.41
CA ARG A 270 33.73 32.90 -53.61
C ARG A 270 34.71 32.11 -52.74
N TRP A 271 35.97 32.53 -52.67
CA TRP A 271 36.99 31.90 -51.83
C TRP A 271 36.69 32.05 -50.33
N ALA A 272 36.22 33.22 -49.91
CA ALA A 272 35.84 33.47 -48.53
C ALA A 272 34.61 32.64 -48.13
N GLU A 273 33.61 32.52 -49.01
CA GLU A 273 32.45 31.64 -48.81
C GLU A 273 32.88 30.18 -48.63
N GLU A 274 33.70 29.65 -49.54
CA GLU A 274 34.20 28.27 -49.45
C GLU A 274 34.94 28.03 -48.13
N SER A 275 35.81 28.97 -47.72
CA SER A 275 36.53 28.85 -46.46
C SER A 275 35.64 29.01 -45.23
N CYS A 276 34.60 29.85 -45.26
CA CYS A 276 33.64 29.97 -44.17
C CYS A 276 32.73 28.73 -44.07
N ARG A 277 32.37 28.12 -45.20
CA ARG A 277 31.58 26.88 -45.26
C ARG A 277 32.31 25.66 -44.71
N ALA A 278 33.64 25.71 -44.59
CA ALA A 278 34.39 24.63 -43.93
C ALA A 278 33.90 24.36 -42.49
N HIS A 279 33.28 25.35 -41.82
CA HIS A 279 32.66 25.16 -40.50
C HIS A 279 31.39 24.29 -40.53
N GLU A 280 30.69 24.21 -41.66
CA GLU A 280 29.50 23.34 -41.86
C GLU A 280 29.87 21.84 -41.89
N ALA A 281 31.16 21.50 -41.88
CA ALA A 281 31.60 20.12 -41.75
C ALA A 281 31.24 19.51 -40.38
N SER A 282 30.80 20.31 -39.41
CA SER A 282 30.28 19.85 -38.12
C SER A 282 28.81 20.20 -37.96
N ASP A 283 28.05 19.36 -37.25
CA ASP A 283 26.62 19.55 -37.00
C ASP A 283 26.30 20.76 -36.09
N PHE A 284 27.33 21.45 -35.59
CA PHE A 284 27.21 22.56 -34.64
C PHE A 284 27.16 23.94 -35.29
N TYR A 285 27.38 24.05 -36.61
CA TYR A 285 27.41 25.35 -37.29
C TYR A 285 26.57 25.34 -38.57
N ARG A 286 25.88 26.45 -38.83
CA ARG A 286 25.17 26.72 -40.09
C ARG A 286 25.72 27.99 -40.72
N PHE A 287 26.24 27.90 -41.94
CA PHE A 287 26.72 29.09 -42.63
C PHE A 287 25.55 29.95 -43.09
N LEU A 288 25.63 31.26 -42.86
CA LEU A 288 24.64 32.23 -43.31
C LEU A 288 25.17 33.04 -44.49
N SER A 289 26.27 33.75 -44.30
CA SER A 289 26.83 34.66 -45.29
C SER A 289 28.30 34.98 -45.01
N VAL A 290 28.95 35.65 -45.96
CA VAL A 290 30.26 36.24 -45.78
C VAL A 290 30.26 37.68 -46.25
N ASP A 291 30.94 38.54 -45.49
CA ASP A 291 31.28 39.89 -45.90
C ASP A 291 32.80 40.02 -46.05
N LEU A 292 33.22 40.93 -46.93
CA LEU A 292 34.61 41.29 -47.15
C LEU A 292 34.81 42.75 -46.75
N GLU A 293 35.77 42.97 -45.87
CA GLU A 293 36.23 44.29 -45.46
C GLU A 293 37.61 44.53 -46.04
N VAL A 294 37.68 45.33 -47.11
CA VAL A 294 38.94 45.61 -47.81
C VAL A 294 39.63 46.80 -47.15
N GLU A 295 40.85 46.59 -46.66
CA GLU A 295 41.66 47.66 -46.08
C GLU A 295 42.68 48.22 -47.07
N GLN A 296 43.31 47.34 -47.85
CA GLN A 296 44.37 47.72 -48.78
C GLN A 296 44.17 47.07 -50.14
N TRP A 297 44.28 47.88 -51.19
CA TRP A 297 44.28 47.43 -52.58
C TRP A 297 45.71 47.37 -53.10
N ASP A 298 46.07 46.27 -53.75
CA ASP A 298 47.25 46.17 -54.60
C ASP A 298 46.78 46.07 -56.05
N CYS A 299 47.14 47.04 -56.88
CA CYS A 299 46.72 47.10 -58.27
C CYS A 299 47.91 47.44 -59.18
N LEU A 300 48.04 46.70 -60.28
CA LEU A 300 49.07 46.88 -61.28
C LEU A 300 48.47 46.94 -62.69
N SER A 301 49.14 47.68 -63.57
CA SER A 301 48.71 47.86 -64.96
C SER A 301 49.79 47.32 -65.89
N LEU A 302 49.43 46.36 -66.72
CA LEU A 302 50.30 45.72 -67.71
C LEU A 302 49.71 45.93 -69.12
N ARG A 303 50.50 45.61 -70.16
CA ARG A 303 50.01 45.65 -71.54
C ARG A 303 48.80 44.71 -71.77
N SER A 304 48.68 43.66 -70.95
CA SER A 304 47.60 42.67 -70.97
C SER A 304 46.38 43.06 -70.12
N GLY A 305 46.32 44.27 -69.57
CA GLY A 305 45.19 44.76 -68.77
C GLY A 305 45.55 45.17 -67.34
N HIS A 306 44.52 45.41 -66.54
CA HIS A 306 44.63 45.78 -65.12
C HIS A 306 44.39 44.57 -64.23
N TYR A 307 45.21 44.46 -63.17
CA TYR A 307 45.14 43.38 -62.20
C TYR A 307 45.03 44.00 -60.82
N CYS A 308 44.09 43.53 -60.01
CA CYS A 308 43.96 43.95 -58.62
C CYS A 308 43.85 42.72 -57.71
N GLY A 309 44.45 42.85 -56.54
CA GLY A 309 44.28 42.01 -55.37
C GLY A 309 44.03 42.91 -54.16
N PHE A 310 43.75 42.32 -53.00
CA PHE A 310 43.55 43.10 -51.79
C PHE A 310 43.89 42.31 -50.53
N ASP A 311 44.22 43.06 -49.48
CA ASP A 311 44.33 42.58 -48.11
C ASP A 311 43.23 43.21 -47.25
N GLY A 312 42.73 42.44 -46.30
CA GLY A 312 41.71 42.89 -45.37
C GLY A 312 41.18 41.75 -44.51
N TYR A 313 39.87 41.74 -44.29
CA TYR A 313 39.21 40.74 -43.47
C TYR A 313 38.05 40.08 -44.21
N ARG A 314 37.83 38.81 -43.91
CA ARG A 314 36.56 38.15 -44.14
C ARG A 314 35.80 38.07 -42.83
N ILE A 315 34.50 38.33 -42.89
CA ILE A 315 33.58 38.21 -41.75
C ILE A 315 32.62 37.09 -42.11
N CYS A 316 32.82 35.93 -41.51
CA CYS A 316 31.91 34.79 -41.65
C CYS A 316 30.73 34.99 -40.68
N HIS A 317 29.51 34.92 -41.19
CA HIS A 317 28.29 34.89 -40.38
C HIS A 317 27.77 33.45 -40.37
N PHE A 318 27.55 32.91 -39.19
CA PHE A 318 27.01 31.57 -39.00
C PHE A 318 26.09 31.53 -37.79
N GLU A 319 25.29 30.48 -37.67
CA GLU A 319 24.62 30.14 -36.42
C GLU A 319 25.37 28.99 -35.75
N SER A 320 25.64 29.11 -34.45
CA SER A 320 26.14 28.00 -33.64
C SER A 320 25.00 27.33 -32.88
N LEU A 321 25.03 26.00 -32.80
CA LEU A 321 24.06 25.21 -32.06
C LEU A 321 24.40 25.26 -30.56
N GLU A 322 23.63 26.01 -29.80
CA GLU A 322 23.67 25.94 -28.35
C GLU A 322 22.73 24.83 -27.89
N ARG A 323 23.30 23.83 -27.21
CA ARG A 323 22.57 22.74 -26.58
C ARG A 323 22.60 22.94 -25.07
N THR A 324 21.44 23.19 -24.48
CA THR A 324 21.27 23.24 -23.03
C THR A 324 20.56 21.97 -22.57
N GLU A 325 21.17 21.24 -21.64
CA GLU A 325 20.56 20.08 -21.01
C GLU A 325 19.91 20.51 -19.69
N LEU A 326 18.59 20.37 -19.59
CA LEU A 326 17.85 20.58 -18.35
C LEU A 326 17.49 19.23 -17.77
N GLU A 327 18.07 18.90 -16.61
CA GLU A 327 17.68 17.71 -15.86
C GLU A 327 16.47 18.03 -14.97
N THR A 328 15.36 17.31 -15.18
CA THR A 328 14.20 17.34 -14.30
C THR A 328 14.11 16.02 -13.53
N CYS A 329 14.11 16.10 -12.20
CA CYS A 329 13.97 14.95 -11.31
C CYS A 329 12.74 15.08 -10.43
N GLY A 330 11.94 14.03 -10.35
CA GLY A 330 10.78 14.00 -9.48
C GLY A 330 10.04 12.70 -9.59
N LEU A 331 9.39 12.32 -8.49
CA LEU A 331 8.28 11.38 -8.57
C LEU A 331 7.16 12.17 -9.26
N GLY A 332 6.66 11.69 -10.40
CA GLY A 332 5.53 12.30 -11.08
C GLY A 332 4.37 12.62 -10.11
N PRO A 333 3.47 13.54 -10.48
CA PRO A 333 2.37 13.98 -9.62
C PRO A 333 1.55 12.82 -9.02
#